data_AF-X1GJX9-F1
#
_entry.id   AF-X1GJX9-F1
#
_cell.length_a   1.000
_cell.length_b   1.000
_cell.length_c   1.000
_cell.angle_alpha   90.00
_cell.angle_beta   90.00
_cell.angle_gamma   90.00
#
_symmetry.space_group_name_H-M   'P 1'
#
loop_
_entity.id
_entity.type
_entity.pdbx_description
1 polymer ?
#
loop_
_entity_poly.entity_id
_entity_poly.type
_entity_poly.pdbx_seq_one_letter_code
_entity_poly.pdbx_strand_id
1 'polypeptide(L)'
;TSVEPLHPNHRPPYINAVPLVDIIRAIKKIKSVTSVTVLRTYEKMLIELGTEFEILLDTEIEQIAKFDQGIATVIETIRNNNVEYTPGGGGTYGQIQLEI
;
A
#
# COMPACT_ATOMS: atom_id res chain seq x y z
N THR A 1 -19.36 19.21 -20.41
CA THR A 1 -18.13 19.54 -19.67
C THR A 1 -18.50 19.56 -18.21
N SER A 2 -18.23 18.49 -17.46
CA SER A 2 -18.58 18.44 -16.05
C SER A 2 -17.66 19.37 -15.27
N VAL A 3 -18.26 20.32 -14.56
CA VAL A 3 -17.59 21.17 -13.57
C VAL A 3 -16.95 20.26 -12.53
N GLU A 4 -15.70 20.53 -12.14
CA GLU A 4 -15.07 19.80 -11.03
C GLU A 4 -15.91 19.93 -9.76
N PRO A 5 -16.08 18.86 -8.98
CA PRO A 5 -16.90 18.87 -7.78
C PRO A 5 -16.28 19.81 -6.72
N LEU A 6 -17.08 20.76 -6.23
CA LEU A 6 -16.69 21.62 -5.10
C LEU A 6 -16.69 20.80 -3.80
N HIS A 7 -15.54 20.75 -3.14
CA HIS A 7 -15.38 20.13 -1.83
C HIS A 7 -15.24 21.19 -0.72
N PRO A 8 -15.75 20.95 0.51
CA PRO A 8 -15.56 21.88 1.62
C PRO A 8 -14.08 22.01 2.00
N ASN A 9 -13.65 23.23 2.34
CA ASN A 9 -12.26 23.52 2.74
C ASN A 9 -11.79 22.76 4.00
N HIS A 10 -12.72 22.29 4.82
CA HIS A 10 -12.44 21.52 6.05
C HIS A 10 -12.43 20.01 5.82
N ARG A 11 -12.60 19.53 4.58
CA ARG A 11 -12.55 18.10 4.28
C ARG A 11 -11.10 17.61 4.39
N PRO A 12 -10.79 16.64 5.26
CA PRO A 12 -9.47 16.04 5.30
C PRO A 12 -9.12 15.37 3.96
N PRO A 13 -7.83 15.30 3.60
CA PRO A 13 -7.40 14.56 2.42
C PRO A 13 -7.77 13.08 2.54
N TYR A 14 -8.15 12.47 1.44
CA TYR A 14 -8.37 11.03 1.38
C TYR A 14 -7.03 10.32 1.22
N ILE A 15 -6.79 9.30 2.03
CA ILE A 15 -5.58 8.47 1.96
C ILE A 15 -5.95 7.15 1.29
N ASN A 16 -5.41 6.92 0.10
CA ASN A 16 -5.58 5.66 -0.64
C ASN A 16 -4.57 4.62 -0.12
N ALA A 17 -4.84 4.02 1.03
CA ALA A 17 -3.98 2.97 1.58
C ALA A 17 -4.30 1.58 1.00
N VAL A 18 -3.24 0.81 0.73
CA VAL A 18 -3.31 -0.59 0.32
C VAL A 18 -2.90 -1.44 1.54
N PRO A 19 -3.58 -2.55 1.84
CA PRO A 19 -3.18 -3.41 2.95
C PRO A 19 -1.71 -3.84 2.83
N LEU A 20 -0.98 -3.81 3.93
CA LEU A 20 0.45 -4.15 3.93
C LEU A 20 0.70 -5.59 3.48
N VAL A 21 -0.23 -6.50 3.80
CA VAL A 21 -0.24 -7.90 3.32
C VAL A 21 -0.27 -7.96 1.79
N ASP A 22 -1.02 -7.09 1.13
CA ASP A 22 -1.14 -7.07 -0.34
C ASP A 22 0.12 -6.53 -1.00
N ILE A 23 0.77 -5.54 -0.38
CA ILE A 23 2.09 -5.05 -0.80
C ILE A 23 3.11 -6.18 -0.71
N ILE A 24 3.18 -6.88 0.43
CA ILE A 24 4.08 -8.01 0.63
C ILE A 24 3.81 -9.12 -0.40
N ARG A 25 2.54 -9.46 -0.65
CA ARG A 25 2.14 -10.46 -1.65
C ARG A 25 2.64 -10.09 -3.03
N ALA A 26 2.48 -8.84 -3.44
CA ALA A 26 2.91 -8.37 -4.74
C ALA A 26 4.43 -8.47 -4.90
N ILE A 27 5.19 -7.97 -3.91
CA ILE A 27 6.66 -8.04 -3.91
C ILE A 27 7.16 -9.49 -3.93
N LYS A 28 6.57 -10.37 -3.12
CA LYS A 28 6.95 -11.80 -3.06
C LYS A 28 6.36 -12.62 -4.21
N LYS A 29 5.55 -12.03 -5.10
CA LYS A 29 4.83 -12.69 -6.21
C LYS A 29 3.96 -13.87 -5.73
N ILE A 30 3.33 -13.72 -4.56
CA ILE A 30 2.48 -14.74 -3.91
C ILE A 30 1.01 -14.35 -4.00
N LYS A 31 0.19 -15.20 -4.62
CA LYS A 31 -1.25 -14.96 -4.78
C LYS A 31 -2.06 -15.23 -3.52
N SER A 32 -1.60 -16.05 -2.57
CA SER A 32 -2.38 -16.37 -1.37
C SER A 32 -2.16 -15.36 -0.24
N VAL A 33 -3.25 -14.84 0.33
CA VAL A 33 -3.24 -14.02 1.57
C VAL A 33 -2.88 -14.84 2.81
N THR A 34 -3.16 -16.15 2.80
CA THR A 34 -2.88 -17.05 3.93
C THR A 34 -1.49 -17.71 3.84
N SER A 35 -0.64 -17.23 2.93
CA SER A 35 0.71 -17.78 2.79
C SER A 35 1.52 -17.55 4.07
N VAL A 36 2.10 -18.62 4.60
CA VAL A 36 2.97 -18.56 5.79
C VAL A 36 4.14 -17.60 5.58
N THR A 37 4.70 -17.53 4.37
CA THR A 37 5.78 -16.59 4.04
C THR A 37 5.33 -15.13 4.12
N VAL A 38 4.12 -14.84 3.63
CA VAL A 38 3.55 -13.48 3.67
C VAL A 38 3.24 -13.08 5.10
N LEU A 39 2.53 -13.94 5.84
CA LEU A 39 2.15 -13.67 7.23
C LEU A 39 3.37 -13.49 8.14
N ARG A 40 4.40 -14.34 8.00
CA ARG A 40 5.65 -14.16 8.76
C ARG A 40 6.38 -12.87 8.41
N THR A 41 6.33 -12.42 7.16
CA THR A 41 6.93 -11.15 6.76
C THR A 41 6.16 -9.98 7.37
N TYR A 42 4.83 -10.03 7.29
CA TYR A 42 3.94 -9.04 7.90
C TYR A 42 4.14 -8.94 9.42
N GLU A 43 4.13 -10.07 10.13
CA GLU A 43 4.37 -10.10 11.58
C GLU A 43 5.73 -9.52 11.97
N LYS A 44 6.78 -9.83 11.21
CA LYS A 44 8.12 -9.25 11.44
C LYS A 44 8.14 -7.74 11.24
N MET A 45 7.51 -7.24 10.17
CA MET A 45 7.37 -5.80 9.97
C MET A 45 6.65 -5.15 11.13
N LEU A 46 5.58 -5.77 11.65
CA LEU A 46 4.87 -5.20 12.79
C LEU A 46 5.72 -5.12 14.06
N ILE A 47 6.55 -6.14 14.30
CA ILE A 47 7.44 -6.20 15.47
C ILE A 47 8.58 -5.17 15.36
N GLU A 48 9.14 -5.00 14.16
CA GLU A 48 10.33 -4.17 13.94
C GLU A 48 10.03 -2.70 13.66
N LEU A 49 8.90 -2.40 13.01
CA LEU A 49 8.59 -1.08 12.45
C LEU A 49 7.34 -0.41 13.04
N GLY A 50 6.50 -1.16 13.79
CA GLY A 50 5.29 -0.65 14.43
C GLY A 50 4.00 -1.16 13.78
N THR A 51 2.87 -0.51 14.07
CA THR A 51 1.57 -0.93 13.55
C THR A 51 1.46 -0.75 12.03
N GLU A 52 0.49 -1.42 11.40
CA GLU A 52 0.28 -1.30 9.95
C GLU A 52 0.03 0.15 9.51
N PHE A 53 -0.77 0.92 10.27
CA PHE A 53 -1.01 2.32 9.95
C PHE A 53 0.25 3.17 10.07
N GLU A 54 1.06 2.96 11.12
CA GLU A 54 2.35 3.64 11.25
C GLU A 54 3.26 3.30 10.05
N ILE A 55 3.38 2.02 9.69
CA ILE A 55 4.21 1.59 8.56
C ILE A 55 3.72 2.21 7.24
N LEU A 56 2.41 2.28 7.01
CA LEU A 56 1.87 2.80 5.76
C LEU A 56 1.93 4.33 5.68
N LEU A 57 1.88 5.05 6.81
CA LEU A 57 1.70 6.51 6.83
C LEU A 57 2.89 7.28 7.40
N ASP A 58 3.46 6.81 8.50
CA ASP A 58 4.33 7.62 9.38
C ASP A 58 5.78 7.14 9.42
N THR A 59 6.02 5.83 9.40
CA THR A 59 7.37 5.23 9.49
C THR A 59 8.26 5.75 8.35
N GLU A 60 9.49 6.17 8.66
CA GLU A 60 10.44 6.67 7.66
C GLU A 60 10.73 5.63 6.56
N ILE A 61 10.76 6.07 5.30
CA ILE A 61 10.98 5.17 4.15
C ILE A 61 12.34 4.47 4.27
N GLU A 62 13.36 5.14 4.80
CA GLU A 62 14.69 4.57 5.01
C GLU A 62 14.68 3.42 6.02
N GLN A 63 13.79 3.44 7.01
CA GLN A 63 13.64 2.35 7.97
C GLN A 63 12.97 1.13 7.32
N ILE A 64 11.95 1.37 6.48
CA ILE A 64 11.29 0.32 5.71
C ILE A 64 12.26 -0.28 4.68
N ALA A 65 13.10 0.55 4.03
CA ALA A 65 14.07 0.12 3.04
C ALA A 65 15.14 -0.81 3.62
N LYS A 66 15.53 -0.60 4.89
CA LYS A 66 16.42 -1.52 5.62
C LYS A 66 15.79 -2.89 5.82
N PHE A 67 14.47 -2.97 5.94
CA PHE A 67 13.75 -4.23 6.05
C PHE A 67 13.58 -4.91 4.69
N ASP A 68 13.02 -4.20 3.70
CA ASP A 68 12.85 -4.68 2.33
C ASP A 68 12.71 -3.47 1.37
N GLN A 69 13.68 -3.31 0.48
CA GLN A 69 13.73 -2.21 -0.49
C GLN A 69 12.50 -2.17 -1.39
N GLY A 70 11.98 -3.33 -1.82
CA GLY A 70 10.81 -3.39 -2.71
C GLY A 70 9.55 -2.91 -2.02
N ILE A 71 9.36 -3.31 -0.75
CA ILE A 71 8.22 -2.84 0.05
C ILE A 71 8.30 -1.33 0.29
N ALA A 72 9.51 -0.81 0.58
CA ALA A 72 9.73 0.62 0.77
C ALA A 72 9.35 1.45 -0.47
N THR A 73 9.81 1.03 -1.66
CA THR A 73 9.47 1.68 -2.94
C THR A 73 7.95 1.74 -3.16
N VAL A 74 7.23 0.65 -2.87
CA VAL A 74 5.78 0.61 -3.05
C VAL A 74 5.07 1.53 -2.06
N ILE A 75 5.47 1.52 -0.78
CA ILE A 75 4.88 2.40 0.24
C ILE A 75 5.15 3.88 -0.10
N GLU A 76 6.36 4.22 -0.52
CA GLU A 76 6.71 5.57 -0.98
C GLU A 76 5.83 5.99 -2.17
N THR A 77 5.63 5.11 -3.15
CA THR A 77 4.76 5.38 -4.31
C THR A 77 3.31 5.62 -3.88
N ILE A 78 2.79 4.84 -2.92
CA ILE A 78 1.45 5.01 -2.36
C ILE A 78 1.32 6.35 -1.63
N ARG A 79 2.28 6.69 -0.76
CA ARG A 79 2.27 7.95 0.00
C ARG A 79 2.33 9.18 -0.92
N ASN A 80 3.02 9.05 -2.06
CA ASN A 80 3.12 10.10 -3.06
C ASN A 80 1.93 10.14 -4.05
N ASN A 81 0.91 9.29 -3.88
CA ASN A 81 -0.23 9.13 -4.79
C ASN A 81 0.15 8.82 -6.26
N ASN A 82 1.29 8.16 -6.47
CA ASN A 82 1.83 7.85 -7.80
C ASN A 82 1.51 6.41 -8.26
N VAL A 83 0.49 5.79 -7.67
CA VAL A 83 0.12 4.40 -7.99
C VAL A 83 -0.91 4.38 -9.11
N GLU A 84 -0.64 3.61 -10.15
CA GLU A 84 -1.62 3.34 -11.20
C GLU A 84 -2.57 2.22 -10.80
N TYR A 85 -3.88 2.48 -10.92
CA TYR A 85 -4.93 1.53 -10.62
C TYR A 85 -5.69 1.18 -11.88
N THR A 86 -5.81 -0.11 -12.17
CA THR A 86 -6.82 -0.61 -13.11
C THR A 86 -8.13 -0.74 -12.34
N PRO A 87 -9.18 0.03 -12.67
CA PRO A 87 -10.44 -0.03 -11.95
C PRO A 87 -11.09 -1.41 -12.10
N GLY A 88 -11.70 -1.88 -11.01
CA GLY A 88 -12.54 -3.07 -11.02
C GLY A 88 -13.94 -2.80 -11.58
N GLY A 89 -14.73 -3.86 -11.74
CA GLY A 89 -16.11 -3.78 -12.24
C GLY A 89 -16.76 -5.15 -12.43
N GLY A 90 -18.09 -5.19 -12.42
CA GLY A 90 -18.84 -6.42 -12.72
C GLY A 90 -18.58 -7.60 -11.78
N GLY A 91 -18.21 -7.34 -10.52
CA GLY A 91 -17.85 -8.37 -9.54
C GLY A 91 -16.36 -8.71 -9.47
N THR A 92 -15.51 -8.01 -10.25
CA THR A 92 -14.06 -8.17 -10.22
C THR A 92 -13.40 -6.99 -9.50
N TYR A 93 -12.50 -7.27 -8.56
CA TYR A 93 -11.71 -6.24 -7.89
C TYR A 93 -10.72 -5.57 -8.86
N GLY A 94 -10.43 -4.28 -8.61
CA GLY A 94 -9.39 -3.55 -9.33
C GLY A 94 -8.01 -4.14 -9.06
N GLN A 95 -7.05 -3.79 -9.92
CA GLN A 95 -5.66 -4.23 -9.81
C GLN A 95 -4.77 -3.02 -9.63
N ILE A 96 -3.76 -3.19 -8.77
CA ILE A 96 -2.73 -2.18 -8.58
C ILE A 96 -1.58 -2.56 -9.51
N GLN A 97 -1.18 -1.62 -10.35
CA GLN A 97 0.04 -1.76 -11.13
C GLN A 97 1.19 -1.26 -10.27
N LEU A 98 1.93 -2.22 -9.73
CA LEU A 98 3.20 -1.94 -9.08
C LEU A 98 4.26 -2.14 -10.15
N GLU A 99 4.90 -1.05 -10.56
CA GLU A 99 6.13 -1.11 -11.36
C GLU A 99 7.23 -1.67 -10.43
N ILE A 100 7.38 -3.00 -10.41
CA ILE A 100 8.38 -3.73 -9.59
C ILE A 100 9.52 -4.25 -10.46
#